data_AF-A0A950UEZ8-F1
#
_entry.id   AF-A0A950UEZ8-F1
#
_cell.length_a   1.000
_cell.length_b   1.000
_cell.length_c   1.000
_cell.angle_alpha   90.00
_cell.angle_beta   90.00
_cell.angle_gamma   90.00
#
_symmetry.space_group_name_H-M   'P 1'
#
loop_
_entity.id
_entity.type
_entity.pdbx_description
1 polymer ?
#
loop_
_entity_poly.entity_id
_entity_poly.type
_entity_poly.pdbx_seq_one_letter_code
_entity_poly.pdbx_strand_id
1 'polypeptide(L)' 'MADKRERARDMAEKGLDKLVEGDKAGEMLIDKAKKLDPGAVKELAREVERDKEQAERFKGKD' A
#
# COMPACT_ATOMS: atom_id res chain seq x y z
N MET A 1 16.18 -9.63 -9.26
CA MET A 1 15.71 -8.22 -9.09
C MET A 1 14.22 -8.15 -8.76
N ALA A 2 13.41 -9.20 -9.01
CA ALA A 2 12.01 -9.25 -8.61
C ALA A 2 11.82 -9.26 -7.08
N ASP A 3 12.73 -9.93 -6.35
CA ASP A 3 12.60 -10.14 -4.90
C ASP A 3 12.60 -8.86 -4.07
N LYS A 4 13.31 -7.81 -4.52
CA LYS A 4 13.36 -6.53 -3.80
C LYS A 4 12.06 -5.75 -3.94
N ARG A 5 11.46 -5.79 -5.14
CA ARG A 5 10.19 -5.12 -5.44
C ARG A 5 9.04 -5.81 -4.73
N GLU A 6 8.99 -7.14 -4.77
CA GLU A 6 8.00 -7.94 -4.04
C GLU A 6 8.10 -7.70 -2.52
N ARG A 7 9.30 -7.78 -1.94
CA ARG A 7 9.50 -7.49 -0.50
C ARG A 7 9.14 -6.06 -0.12
N ALA A 8 9.42 -5.09 -0.99
CA ALA A 8 9.04 -3.69 -0.75
C ALA A 8 7.52 -3.54 -0.77
N ARG A 9 6.85 -4.17 -1.73
CA ARG A 9 5.39 -4.21 -1.82
C ARG A 9 4.77 -4.84 -0.57
N ASP A 10 5.21 -6.03 -0.17
CA ASP A 10 4.71 -6.73 1.04
C ASP A 10 4.88 -5.89 2.31
N MET A 11 6.02 -5.19 2.45
CA MET A 11 6.25 -4.30 3.59
C MET A 11 5.32 -3.09 3.56
N ALA A 12 5.07 -2.52 2.38
CA ALA A 12 4.16 -1.40 2.23
C ALA A 12 2.71 -1.81 2.49
N GLU A 13 2.26 -2.97 2.00
CA GLU A 13 0.94 -3.55 2.27
C GLU A 13 0.72 -3.75 3.78
N LYS A 14 1.63 -4.46 4.44
CA LYS A 14 1.58 -4.63 5.92
C LYS A 14 1.62 -3.31 6.67
N GLY A 15 2.35 -2.33 6.12
CA GLY A 15 2.41 -0.99 6.67
C GLY A 15 1.06 -0.29 6.63
N LEU A 16 0.35 -0.38 5.49
CA LEU A 16 -1.00 0.16 5.34
C LEU A 16 -2.00 -0.54 6.27
N ASP A 17 -1.97 -1.87 6.36
CA ASP A 17 -2.85 -2.63 7.26
C ASP A 17 -2.71 -2.16 8.71
N LYS A 18 -1.47 -2.00 9.19
CA LYS A 18 -1.19 -1.48 10.53
C LYS A 18 -1.70 -0.06 10.73
N LEU A 19 -1.58 0.81 9.73
CA LEU A 19 -2.14 2.16 9.82
C LEU A 19 -3.67 2.14 9.92
N VAL A 20 -4.34 1.23 9.21
CA VAL A 20 -5.80 1.02 9.32
C VAL A 20 -6.17 0.55 10.73
N GLU A 21 -5.35 -0.29 11.35
CA GLU A 21 -5.50 -0.73 12.74
C GLU A 21 -5.15 0.36 13.78
N GLY A 22 -4.63 1.51 13.36
CA GLY A 22 -4.19 2.60 14.24
C GLY A 22 -2.78 2.43 14.82
N ASP A 23 -2.01 1.45 14.33
CA ASP A 23 -0.62 1.20 14.72
C ASP A 23 0.36 2.07 13.91
N LYS A 24 1.01 3.02 14.59
CA LYS A 24 2.04 3.90 14.00
C LYS A 24 3.26 3.16 13.46
N ALA A 25 3.46 1.89 13.83
CA ALA A 25 4.51 1.07 13.22
C ALA A 25 4.32 0.90 11.70
N GLY A 26 3.10 1.11 11.20
CA GLY A 26 2.82 1.12 9.77
C GLY A 26 3.62 2.18 9.00
N GLU A 27 3.80 3.39 9.54
CA GLU A 27 4.60 4.44 8.90
C GLU A 27 6.05 4.00 8.69
N MET A 28 6.62 3.34 9.71
CA MET A 28 8.00 2.84 9.66
C MET A 28 8.18 1.74 8.59
N LEU A 29 7.16 0.90 8.38
CA LEU A 29 7.20 -0.15 7.36
C LEU A 29 7.12 0.42 5.96
N ILE A 30 6.25 1.41 5.74
CA ILE A 30 6.14 2.13 4.46
C ILE A 30 7.44 2.85 4.13
N ASP A 31 8.09 3.49 5.10
CA ASP A 31 9.36 4.17 4.86
C ASP A 31 10.50 3.20 4.57
N LYS A 32 10.51 2.02 5.22
CA LYS A 32 11.46 0.94 4.89
C LYS A 32 11.21 0.40 3.47
N ALA A 33 9.96 0.20 3.08
CA ALA A 33 9.58 -0.21 1.74
C ALA A 33 10.05 0.80 0.68
N LYS A 34 9.82 2.10 0.89
CA LYS A 34 10.28 3.16 -0.01
C LYS A 34 11.80 3.17 -0.20
N LYS A 35 12.55 2.91 0.89
CA LYS A 35 14.02 2.80 0.83
C LYS A 35 14.49 1.57 0.05
N LEU A 36 13.71 0.49 0.06
CA LEU A 36 14.04 -0.74 -0.64
C LEU A 36 13.72 -0.66 -2.14
N ASP A 37 12.49 -0.24 -2.46
CA ASP A 37 12.07 0.08 -3.81
C ASP A 37 10.91 1.09 -3.80
N PRO A 38 11.14 2.36 -4.18
CA PRO A 38 10.07 3.35 -4.25
C PRO A 38 9.06 3.05 -5.36
N GLY A 39 9.45 2.26 -6.38
CA GLY A 39 8.57 1.84 -7.47
C GLY A 39 7.42 0.97 -6.96
N ALA A 40 7.73 -0.04 -6.15
CA ALA A 40 6.75 -0.91 -5.48
C ALA A 40 5.71 -0.12 -4.68
N VAL A 41 6.14 0.84 -3.87
CA VAL A 41 5.24 1.64 -3.03
C VAL A 41 4.31 2.52 -3.88
N LYS A 42 4.83 3.09 -4.97
CA LYS A 42 4.04 3.93 -5.89
C LYS A 42 3.00 3.12 -6.65
N GLU A 43 3.33 1.89 -7.04
CA GLU A 43 2.40 0.97 -7.67
C GLU A 43 1.27 0.58 -6.73
N LEU A 44 1.60 0.21 -5.49
CA LEU A 44 0.62 -0.11 -4.47
C LEU A 44 -0.32 1.07 -4.19
N ALA A 45 0.21 2.29 -4.09
CA ALA A 45 -0.62 3.49 -3.91
C ALA A 45 -1.65 3.67 -5.05
N ARG A 46 -1.26 3.40 -6.30
CA ARG A 46 -2.18 3.45 -7.45
C ARG A 46 -3.21 2.32 -7.44
N GLU A 47 -2.84 1.15 -6.94
CA GLU A 47 -3.80 0.05 -6.75
C GLU A 47 -4.86 0.43 -5.72
N VAL A 48 -4.46 0.94 -4.56
CA VAL A 48 -5.37 1.40 -3.50
C VAL A 48 -6.29 2.53 -3.99
N GLU A 49 -5.76 3.50 -4.75
CA GLU A 49 -6.57 4.56 -5.35
C GLU A 49 -7.63 4.01 -6.31
N ARG A 50 -7.25 3.06 -7.19
CA ARG A 50 -8.20 2.42 -8.12
C ARG A 50 -9.25 1.59 -7.40
N ASP A 51 -8.88 0.90 -6.33
CA ASP A 51 -9.82 0.12 -5.53
C ASP A 51 -10.81 1.03 -4.80
N LYS A 52 -10.35 2.18 -4.31
CA LYS A 52 -11.22 3.21 -3.74
C LYS A 52 -12.19 3.76 -4.79
N GLU A 53 -11.72 4.12 -5.98
CA GLU A 53 -12.58 4.60 -7.07
C GLU A 53 -13.64 3.56 -7.47
N GLN A 54 -13.27 2.28 -7.52
CA GLN A 54 -14.21 1.19 -7.80
C GLN A 54 -15.24 1.04 -6.67
N ALA A 55 -14.80 1.05 -5.41
CA ALA A 55 -15.69 0.94 -4.26
C ALA A 55 -16.68 2.12 -4.19
N GLU A 56 -16.24 3.34 -4.49
CA GLU A 56 -17.11 4.52 -4.57
C GLU A 56 -18.13 4.41 -5.72
N ARG A 57 -17.72 3.89 -6.89
CA ARG A 57 -18.64 3.66 -8.02
C ARG A 57 -19.71 2.60 -7.73
N PHE A 58 -19.40 1.59 -6.91
CA PHE A 58 -20.37 0.58 -6.50
C PHE A 58 -21.34 1.08 -5.42
N LYS A 59 -20.90 1.93 -4.49
CA LYS A 59 -21.78 2.54 -3.47
C LYS A 59 -22.81 3.55 -4.02
N GLY A 60 -22.68 3.99 -5.27
CA GLY A 60 -23.62 4.91 -5.93
C GLY A 60 -24.75 4.23 -6.71
N LYS A 61 -24.89 2.90 -6.62
CA LYS A 61 -25.97 2.11 -7.23
C LYS A 61 -26.82 1.44 -6.15
N ASP A 62 -27.46 2.24 -5.32
CA ASP A 62 -28.61 1.85 -4.49
C ASP A 62 -29.70 2.93 -4.62
#